data_AF-A0A8S7FGN8-F1
#
_entry.id   AF-A0A8S7FGN8-F1
#
_cell.length_a   1.000
_cell.length_b   1.000
_cell.length_c   1.000
_cell.angle_alpha   90.00
_cell.angle_beta   90.00
_cell.angle_gamma   90.00
#
_symmetry.space_group_name_H-M   'P 1'
#
loop_
_entity.id
_entity.type
_entity.pdbx_description
1 polymer ?
#
loop_
_entity_poly.entity_id
_entity_poly.type
_entity_poly.pdbx_seq_one_letter_code
_entity_poly.pdbx_strand_id
1 'polypeptide(L)'
;RQAQREQAMEEQRLARKIALKLSGCVRADKAASLGSLLCKKADEVERKQNRIYYRKPRSEMGVTCSGRQKQRGKSIPAYYD
;
A
#
# COMPACT_ATOMS: atom_id res chain seq x y z
N ARG A 1 14.07 20.53 -56.20
CA ARG A 1 12.66 20.83 -55.85
C ARG A 1 11.98 19.71 -55.07
N GLN A 2 12.09 18.43 -55.46
CA GLN A 2 11.55 17.30 -54.68
C GLN A 2 12.28 17.09 -53.34
N ALA A 3 13.62 17.08 -53.34
CA ALA A 3 14.42 16.92 -52.12
C ALA A 3 14.09 17.95 -51.02
N GLN A 4 13.83 19.20 -51.39
CA GLN A 4 13.44 20.24 -50.43
C GLN A 4 12.05 20.00 -49.83
N ARG A 5 11.13 19.38 -50.59
CA ARG A 5 9.79 19.00 -50.10
C ARG A 5 9.87 17.82 -49.13
N GLU A 6 10.74 16.85 -49.42
CA GLU A 6 11.00 15.72 -48.54
C GLU A 6 11.65 16.17 -47.23
N GLN A 7 12.63 17.07 -47.30
CA GLN A 7 13.27 17.68 -46.12
C GLN A 7 12.25 18.44 -45.25
N ALA A 8 11.39 19.27 -45.85
CA ALA A 8 10.37 20.01 -45.11
C ALA A 8 9.34 19.08 -44.42
N MET A 9 9.01 17.94 -45.04
CA MET A 9 8.12 16.94 -44.45
C MET A 9 8.78 16.22 -43.27
N GLU A 10 10.07 15.90 -43.37
CA GLU A 10 10.83 15.32 -42.26
C GLU A 10 11.01 16.29 -41.09
N GLU A 11 11.28 17.57 -41.38
CA GLU A 11 11.34 18.61 -40.34
C GLU A 11 10.00 18.79 -39.62
N GLN A 12 8.89 18.79 -40.35
CA GLN A 12 7.55 18.81 -39.73
C GLN A 12 7.29 17.60 -38.85
N ARG A 13 7.70 16.41 -39.27
CA ARG A 13 7.55 15.17 -38.47
C ARG A 13 8.37 15.25 -37.19
N LEU A 14 9.62 15.72 -37.28
CA LEU A 14 10.50 15.89 -36.15
C LEU A 14 9.94 16.93 -35.16
N ALA A 15 9.48 18.07 -35.65
CA ALA A 15 8.88 19.13 -34.83
C ALA A 15 7.64 18.62 -34.06
N ARG A 16 6.76 17.85 -34.72
CA ARG A 16 5.60 17.21 -34.07
C ARG A 16 6.03 16.22 -32.98
N LYS A 17 7.06 15.42 -33.24
CA LYS A 17 7.61 14.45 -32.27
C LYS A 17 8.20 15.13 -31.05
N ILE A 18 8.92 16.24 -31.24
CA ILE A 18 9.47 17.06 -30.16
C ILE A 18 8.35 17.70 -29.35
N ALA A 19 7.36 18.32 -30.01
CA ALA A 19 6.19 18.91 -29.35
C ALA A 19 5.39 17.88 -28.54
N LEU A 20 5.21 16.66 -29.05
CA LEU A 20 4.56 15.55 -28.32
C LEU A 20 5.38 15.08 -27.11
N LYS A 21 6.71 15.12 -27.16
CA LYS A 21 7.56 14.82 -26.01
C LYS A 21 7.53 15.93 -24.95
N LEU A 22 7.52 17.19 -25.38
CA LEU A 22 7.54 18.36 -24.49
C LEU A 22 6.17 18.68 -23.88
N SER A 23 5.06 18.37 -24.55
CA SER A 23 3.69 18.55 -24.05
C SER A 23 3.30 17.59 -22.91
N GLY A 24 4.30 16.93 -22.32
CA GLY A 24 4.14 16.02 -21.21
C GLY A 24 3.86 14.62 -21.72
N CYS A 25 4.82 13.72 -21.53
CA CYS A 25 4.52 12.31 -21.40
C CYS A 25 3.75 12.11 -20.08
N VAL A 26 2.51 12.61 -20.03
CA VAL A 26 1.63 12.64 -18.84
C VAL A 26 1.55 11.28 -18.16
N ARG A 27 1.68 10.19 -18.93
CA ARG A 27 1.68 8.82 -18.42
C ARG A 27 2.95 8.44 -17.64
N ALA A 28 4.13 8.86 -18.08
CA ALA A 28 5.39 8.50 -17.42
C ALA A 28 5.62 9.34 -16.18
N ASP A 29 5.44 10.67 -16.27
CA ASP A 29 5.61 11.57 -15.12
C ASP A 29 4.58 11.31 -14.02
N LYS A 30 3.33 10.99 -14.40
CA LYS A 30 2.28 10.60 -13.45
C LYS A 30 2.52 9.20 -12.83
N ALA A 31 3.17 8.29 -13.56
CA ALA A 31 3.54 6.98 -13.03
C ALA A 31 4.78 7.03 -12.12
N ALA A 32 5.73 7.93 -12.41
CA ALA A 32 6.90 8.20 -11.58
C ALA A 32 6.57 9.07 -10.36
N SER A 33 5.48 9.84 -10.41
CA SER A 33 4.99 10.64 -9.29
C SER A 33 4.54 9.73 -8.13
N LEU A 34 5.25 9.84 -7.01
CA LEU A 34 4.91 9.18 -5.74
C LEU A 34 3.59 9.71 -5.11
N GLY A 35 2.93 10.69 -5.71
CA GLY A 35 1.70 11.29 -5.19
C GLY A 35 0.55 10.30 -4.99
N SER A 36 0.50 9.22 -5.77
CA SER A 36 -0.50 8.14 -5.59
C SER A 36 -0.10 7.10 -4.53
N LEU A 37 1.21 6.95 -4.26
CA LEU A 37 1.76 6.01 -3.27
C LEU A 37 1.59 6.54 -1.84
N LEU A 38 1.64 7.86 -1.66
CA LEU A 38 1.50 8.54 -0.36
C LEU A 38 0.04 8.60 0.16
N CYS A 39 -0.95 8.29 -0.69
CA CYS A 39 -2.38 8.35 -0.35
C CYS A 39 -2.92 7.05 0.28
N LYS A 40 -2.07 6.03 0.49
CA LYS A 40 -2.47 4.89 1.32
C LYS A 40 -2.35 5.32 2.78
N LYS A 41 -3.43 5.86 3.33
CA LYS A 41 -3.61 5.97 4.77
C LYS A 41 -3.24 4.60 5.36
N ALA A 42 -2.33 4.57 6.33
CA ALA A 42 -2.11 3.36 7.10
C ALA A 42 -3.45 3.04 7.77
N ASP A 43 -4.15 2.03 7.26
CA ASP A 43 -5.41 1.59 7.86
C ASP A 43 -5.16 1.37 9.35
N GLU A 44 -5.86 2.13 10.19
CA GLU A 44 -5.75 2.07 11.65
C GLU A 44 -5.89 0.60 12.08
N VAL A 45 -4.83 0.13 12.73
CA VAL A 45 -4.40 -1.28 12.78
C VAL A 45 -5.28 -2.14 13.71
N GLU A 46 -6.37 -1.61 14.26
CA GLU A 46 -7.25 -2.36 15.17
C GLU A 46 -7.84 -3.62 14.51
N ARG A 47 -8.32 -3.51 13.27
CA ARG A 47 -8.90 -4.66 12.56
C ARG A 47 -7.89 -5.80 12.33
N LYS A 48 -6.60 -5.47 12.19
CA LYS A 48 -5.55 -6.48 11.94
C LYS A 48 -5.21 -7.28 13.20
N GLN A 49 -5.23 -6.65 14.37
CA GLN A 49 -4.92 -7.31 15.65
C GLN A 49 -5.98 -8.35 16.03
N ASN A 50 -7.27 -7.99 15.92
CA ASN A 50 -8.37 -8.91 16.22
C ASN A 50 -8.36 -10.15 15.31
N ARG A 51 -7.99 -10.00 14.03
CA ARG A 51 -7.83 -11.12 13.08
C ARG A 51 -6.74 -12.11 13.50
N ILE A 52 -5.71 -11.64 14.20
CA ILE A 52 -4.57 -12.46 14.62
C ILE A 52 -4.89 -13.17 15.95
N TYR A 53 -5.41 -12.43 16.94
CA TYR A 53 -5.61 -12.96 18.30
C TYR A 53 -6.83 -13.91 18.40
N TYR A 54 -7.93 -13.60 17.72
CA TYR A 54 -9.18 -14.37 17.79
C TYR A 54 -9.41 -15.25 16.54
N ARG A 55 -8.34 -15.67 15.86
CA ARG A 55 -8.44 -16.51 14.66
C ARG A 55 -8.89 -17.93 15.04
N LYS A 56 -9.75 -18.54 14.22
CA LYS A 56 -10.02 -19.98 14.30
C LYS A 56 -8.73 -20.79 14.06
N PRO A 57 -8.55 -21.95 14.73
CA PRO A 57 -7.41 -22.84 14.50
C PRO A 57 -7.26 -23.16 13.02
N ARG A 58 -6.01 -23.27 12.55
CA ARG A 58 -5.74 -23.42 11.11
C ARG A 58 -6.07 -24.82 10.58
N SER A 59 -6.05 -25.83 11.43
CA SER A 59 -6.36 -27.22 11.08
C SER A 59 -7.60 -27.71 11.81
N GLU A 60 -8.20 -28.78 11.30
CA GLU A 60 -9.36 -29.46 11.90
C GLU A 60 -9.05 -30.11 13.26
N MET A 61 -7.77 -30.16 13.64
CA MET A 61 -7.31 -30.69 14.93
C MET A 61 -7.72 -29.82 16.14
N GLY A 62 -8.20 -28.59 15.91
CA GLY A 62 -8.63 -27.69 16.98
C GLY A 62 -7.48 -26.98 17.70
N VAL A 63 -7.72 -26.56 18.95
CA VAL A 63 -6.74 -25.83 19.77
C VAL A 63 -5.67 -26.80 20.29
N THR A 64 -4.40 -26.50 20.04
CA THR A 64 -3.27 -27.41 20.35
C THR A 64 -2.60 -27.16 21.70
N CYS A 65 -3.07 -26.17 22.47
CA CYS A 65 -2.54 -25.81 23.79
C CYS A 65 -3.65 -25.70 24.83
N SER A 66 -3.28 -25.66 26.11
CA SER A 66 -4.22 -25.53 27.23
C SER A 66 -3.81 -24.37 28.14
N GLY A 67 -4.75 -23.46 28.44
CA GLY A 67 -4.45 -22.26 29.23
C GLY A 67 -4.16 -22.55 30.71
N ARG A 68 -4.80 -23.58 31.29
CA ARG A 68 -4.59 -24.07 32.67
C ARG A 68 -4.43 -22.97 33.73
N GLN A 69 -5.12 -21.84 33.56
CA GLN A 69 -5.03 -20.70 34.47
C GLN A 69 -5.57 -21.12 35.84
N LYS A 70 -4.80 -20.85 36.90
CA LYS A 70 -5.17 -21.11 38.29
C LYS A 70 -4.98 -19.85 39.11
N GLN A 71 -5.92 -19.60 40.02
CA GLN A 71 -5.80 -18.55 41.01
C GLN A 71 -5.56 -19.18 42.38
N ARG A 72 -4.69 -18.56 43.18
CA ARG A 72 -4.46 -18.91 44.58
C ARG A 72 -5.01 -17.81 45.47
N GLY A 73 -5.43 -18.20 46.66
CA GLY A 73 -5.87 -17.26 47.69
C GLY A 73 -4.72 -16.35 48.12
N LYS A 74 -5.09 -15.17 48.61
CA LYS A 74 -4.18 -14.21 49.22
C LYS A 74 -4.72 -13.89 50.61
N SER A 75 -3.84 -13.58 51.56
CA SER A 75 -4.26 -12.98 52.83
C SER A 75 -4.49 -11.49 52.57
N ILE A 76 -5.74 -11.07 52.40
CA ILE A 76 -6.11 -9.68 52.16
C ILE A 76 -6.69 -9.13 53.47
N PRO A 77 -6.05 -8.14 54.11
CA PRO A 77 -6.56 -7.55 55.34
C PRO A 77 -7.86 -6.80 55.06
N ALA A 78 -8.82 -6.89 55.99
CA ALA A 78 -10.15 -6.30 55.87
C ALA A 78 -10.33 -5.00 56.67
N TYR A 79 -9.24 -4.45 57.20
CA TYR A 79 -9.28 -3.18 57.94
C TYR A 79 -9.32 -2.01 56.95
N TYR A 80 -10.34 -1.18 57.09
CA TYR A 80 -10.37 0.17 56.55
C TYR A 80 -10.32 1.11 57.76
N ASP A 81 -9.12 1.60 58.07
CA ASP A 81 -8.91 2.77 58.94
C ASP A 81 -8.51 3.97 58.06
#